data_AF-X1DRX0-F1
#
_entry.id   AF-X1DRX0-F1
#
_cell.length_a   1.000
_cell.length_b   1.000
_cell.length_c   1.000
_cell.angle_alpha   90.00
_cell.angle_beta   90.00
_cell.angle_gamma   90.00
#
_symmetry.space_group_name_H-M   'P 1'
#
loop_
_entity.id
_entity.type
_entity.pdbx_description
1 polymer ?
#
loop_
_entity_poly.entity_id
_entity_poly.type
_entity_poly.pdbx_seq_one_letter_code
_entity_poly.pdbx_strand_id
1 'polypeptide(L)'
;YGDQMAVHVPLSVEAQIEARALMLSTNNILSPANGDAILSPTESFRFTATNTFTIKNAWRVFLQTTGKGQILRPKWELSKGWSP
;
A
#
# COMPACT_ATOMS: atom_id res chain seq x y z
N TYR A 1 4.34 20.43 18.65
CA TYR A 1 2.97 20.93 18.53
C TYR A 1 2.26 19.99 17.59
N GLY A 2 1.32 19.19 18.10
CA GLY A 2 0.69 18.11 17.33
C GLY A 2 -0.67 18.52 16.78
N ASP A 3 -1.14 17.79 15.77
CA ASP A 3 -2.47 17.98 15.19
C ASP A 3 -3.54 17.44 16.13
N GLN A 4 -4.56 18.25 16.38
CA GLN A 4 -5.75 17.85 17.12
C GLN A 4 -6.86 17.51 16.13
N MET A 5 -7.57 16.41 16.35
CA MET A 5 -8.75 16.06 15.56
C MET A 5 -9.99 16.00 16.45
N ALA A 6 -11.05 16.70 16.05
CA ALA A 6 -12.33 16.70 16.75
C ALA A 6 -13.11 15.41 16.45
N VAL A 7 -13.61 14.75 17.49
CA VAL A 7 -14.37 13.49 17.38
C VAL A 7 -15.83 13.77 17.71
N HIS A 8 -16.73 13.39 16.79
CA HIS A 8 -18.18 13.55 16.94
C HIS A 8 -18.85 12.18 16.90
N VAL A 9 -19.90 11.98 17.71
CA VAL A 9 -20.64 10.71 17.80
C VAL A 9 -22.08 10.91 17.31
N PRO A 10 -22.51 10.25 16.23
CA PRO A 10 -23.88 10.33 15.74
C PRO A 10 -24.83 9.51 16.62
N LEU A 11 -25.87 10.16 17.15
CA LEU A 11 -26.81 9.57 18.13
C LEU A 11 -28.11 9.02 17.51
N SER A 12 -28.55 9.55 16.37
CA SER A 12 -29.75 9.04 15.67
C SER A 12 -29.40 7.86 14.76
N VAL A 13 -30.37 6.95 14.57
CA VAL A 13 -30.20 5.76 13.71
C VAL A 13 -29.97 6.18 12.26
N GLU A 14 -30.69 7.20 11.79
CA GLU A 14 -30.54 7.81 10.47
C GLU A 14 -29.13 8.38 10.29
N ALA A 15 -28.64 9.14 11.28
CA ALA A 15 -27.29 9.71 11.26
C ALA A 15 -26.19 8.64 11.27
N GLN A 16 -26.40 7.51 11.95
CA GLN A 16 -25.45 6.38 11.94
C GLN A 16 -25.41 5.67 10.58
N ILE A 17 -26.56 5.52 9.92
CA ILE A 17 -26.66 4.92 8.59
C ILE A 17 -25.96 5.82 7.57
N GLU A 18 -26.20 7.12 7.59
CA GLU A 18 -25.55 8.08 6.70
C GLU A 18 -24.04 8.17 6.94
N ALA A 19 -23.60 8.21 8.20
CA ALA A 19 -22.18 8.21 8.54
C ALA A 19 -21.49 6.93 8.04
N ARG A 20 -22.16 5.77 8.10
CA ARG A 20 -21.63 4.53 7.55
C ARG A 20 -21.64 4.51 6.02
N ALA A 21 -22.71 4.97 5.39
CA ALA A 21 -22.86 4.90 3.94
C ALA A 21 -22.00 5.93 3.19
N LEU A 22 -21.79 7.12 3.76
CA LEU A 22 -21.15 8.24 3.07
C LEU A 22 -19.84 8.69 3.71
N MET A 23 -19.70 8.57 5.04
CA MET A 23 -18.54 9.12 5.77
C MET A 23 -17.48 8.06 6.14
N LEU A 24 -17.69 6.78 5.81
CA LEU A 24 -16.64 5.77 5.96
C LEU A 24 -15.45 6.06 5.04
N SER A 25 -14.25 5.91 5.58
CA SER A 25 -12.99 6.10 4.83
C SER A 25 -12.87 5.18 3.62
N THR A 26 -13.50 4.00 3.66
CA THR A 26 -13.56 3.04 2.55
C THR A 26 -14.32 3.58 1.33
N ASN A 27 -15.17 4.58 1.53
CA ASN A 27 -15.96 5.17 0.46
C ASN A 27 -15.28 6.44 -0.11
N ASN A 28 -14.29 6.98 0.60
CA ASN A 28 -13.53 8.18 0.24
C ASN A 28 -12.13 7.84 -0.31
N ILE A 29 -12.03 6.79 -1.13
CA ILE A 29 -10.74 6.33 -1.69
C ILE A 29 -10.27 7.24 -2.84
N LEU A 30 -11.20 7.85 -3.55
CA LEU A 30 -10.93 8.72 -4.69
C LEU A 30 -11.14 10.19 -4.32
N SER A 31 -10.33 11.07 -4.92
CA SER A 31 -10.45 12.50 -4.76
C SER A 31 -11.76 12.98 -5.38
N PRO A 32 -12.61 13.73 -4.64
CA PRO A 32 -13.91 14.16 -5.14
C PRO A 32 -13.79 15.14 -6.33
N ALA A 33 -12.66 15.82 -6.48
CA ALA A 33 -12.45 16.79 -7.56
C ALA A 33 -11.87 16.13 -8.83
N ASN A 34 -10.98 15.15 -8.68
CA ASN A 34 -10.12 14.69 -9.77
C ASN A 34 -10.22 13.17 -10.03
N GLY A 35 -10.87 12.42 -9.14
CA GLY A 35 -10.96 10.95 -9.25
C GLY A 35 -9.67 10.21 -8.95
N ASP A 36 -8.57 10.92 -8.68
CA ASP A 36 -7.29 10.31 -8.32
C ASP A 36 -7.35 9.62 -6.95
N ALA A 37 -6.68 8.49 -6.80
CA ALA A 37 -6.66 7.76 -5.53
C ALA A 37 -5.94 8.56 -4.43
N ILE A 38 -6.66 8.92 -3.37
CA ILE A 38 -6.10 9.60 -2.19
C ILE A 38 -5.23 8.62 -1.38
N LEU A 39 -5.53 7.32 -1.42
CA LEU A 39 -4.79 6.26 -0.71
C LEU A 39 -3.44 5.88 -1.35
N SER A 40 -2.83 6.79 -2.10
CA SER A 40 -1.49 6.55 -2.64
C SER A 40 -0.53 6.23 -1.48
N PRO A 41 0.29 5.17 -1.60
CA PRO A 41 1.24 4.80 -0.55
C PRO A 41 2.13 6.00 -0.18
N THR A 42 2.30 6.23 1.12
CA THR A 42 3.13 7.32 1.64
C THR A 42 4.54 7.26 1.04
N GLU A 43 5.14 8.44 0.84
CA GLU A 43 6.42 8.60 0.15
C GLU A 43 7.53 7.67 0.67
N SER A 44 7.61 7.45 1.99
CA SER A 44 8.56 6.54 2.63
C SER A 44 8.34 5.07 2.24
N PHE A 45 7.09 4.60 2.25
CA PHE A 45 6.74 3.25 1.83
C PHE A 45 6.90 3.08 0.32
N ARG A 46 6.48 4.07 -0.48
CA ARG A 46 6.66 4.07 -1.93
C ARG A 46 8.13 3.92 -2.28
N PHE A 47 8.99 4.77 -1.73
CA PHE A 47 10.44 4.73 -1.98
C PHE A 47 11.06 3.38 -1.59
N THR A 48 10.72 2.85 -0.42
CA THR A 48 11.24 1.56 0.06
C THR A 48 10.75 0.41 -0.83
N ALA A 49 9.47 0.37 -1.19
CA ALA A 49 8.88 -0.66 -2.03
C ALA A 49 9.43 -0.62 -3.47
N THR A 50 9.53 0.56 -4.08
CA THR A 50 10.05 0.70 -5.44
C THR A 50 11.53 0.37 -5.50
N ASN A 51 12.33 0.82 -4.54
CA ASN A 51 13.76 0.56 -4.54
C ASN A 51 14.05 -0.92 -4.29
N THR A 52 13.43 -1.54 -3.30
CA THR A 52 13.65 -2.97 -3.03
C THR A 52 13.12 -3.86 -4.15
N PHE A 53 11.96 -3.56 -4.73
CA PHE A 53 11.38 -4.39 -5.79
C PHE A 53 12.12 -4.21 -7.11
N THR A 54 12.46 -2.97 -7.49
CA THR A 54 13.09 -2.67 -8.79
C THR A 54 14.57 -3.03 -8.79
N ILE A 55 15.31 -2.69 -7.73
CA ILE A 55 16.75 -3.01 -7.64
C ILE A 55 16.96 -4.51 -7.50
N LYS A 56 16.09 -5.23 -6.78
CA LYS A 56 16.15 -6.70 -6.68
C LYS A 56 15.83 -7.38 -8.02
N ASN A 57 14.95 -6.79 -8.83
CA ASN A 57 14.70 -7.27 -10.20
C ASN A 57 15.91 -7.00 -11.11
N ALA A 58 16.59 -5.85 -10.99
CA ALA A 58 17.82 -5.55 -11.74
C ALA A 58 18.97 -6.52 -11.39
N TRP A 59 19.16 -6.82 -10.10
CA TRP A 59 20.13 -7.83 -9.64
C TRP A 59 19.80 -9.23 -10.17
N ARG A 60 18.52 -9.59 -10.25
CA ARG A 60 18.08 -10.89 -10.80
C ARG A 60 18.47 -11.04 -12.27
N VAL A 61 18.26 -10.00 -13.08
CA VAL A 61 18.64 -9.99 -14.52
C VAL A 61 20.16 -10.02 -14.68
N PHE A 62 20.90 -9.29 -13.84
CA PHE A 62 22.36 -9.30 -13.84
C PHE A 62 22.95 -10.69 -13.51
N LEU A 63 22.35 -11.42 -12.57
CA LEU A 63 22.77 -12.79 -12.24
C LEU A 63 22.52 -13.78 -13.39
N GLN A 64 21.52 -13.54 -14.24
CA GLN A 64 21.27 -14.36 -15.43
C GLN A 64 22.29 -14.13 -16.55
N THR A 65 22.74 -12.88 -16.74
CA THR A 65 23.73 -12.54 -17.78
C THR A 65 25.17 -12.95 -17.41
N THR A 66 25.48 -13.09 -16.12
CA THR A 66 26.80 -13.56 -15.63
C THR A 66 26.98 -15.09 -15.69
N GLY A 67 26.13 -15.81 -16.42
CA GLY A 67 26.29 -17.25 -16.67
C GLY A 67 26.02 -18.15 -15.47
N LYS A 68 25.63 -17.58 -14.31
CA LYS A 68 25.10 -18.34 -13.18
C LYS A 68 23.64 -18.67 -13.46
N GLY A 69 23.40 -19.66 -14.32
CA GLY A 69 22.06 -20.16 -14.62
C GLY A 69 21.35 -20.65 -13.36
N GLN A 70 20.63 -19.76 -12.70
CA GLN A 70 19.79 -20.11 -11.55
C GLN A 70 18.38 -20.42 -12.03
N ILE A 71 17.88 -21.59 -11.64
CA ILE A 71 16.49 -21.99 -11.79
C ILE A 71 15.64 -20.96 -11.02
N LEU A 72 14.77 -20.24 -11.72
CA LEU A 72 13.88 -19.25 -11.12
C LEU A 72 12.91 -19.97 -10.17
N ARG A 73 13.18 -19.87 -8.87
CA ARG A 73 12.31 -20.45 -7.84
C ARG A 73 10.99 -19.67 -7.79
N PRO A 74 9.86 -20.35 -7.54
CA PRO A 74 8.56 -19.70 -7.48
C PRO A 74 8.50 -18.67 -6.34
N LYS A 75 7.74 -17.59 -6.53
CA LYS A 75 7.67 -16.43 -5.63
C LYS A 75 7.39 -16.81 -4.16
N TRP A 76 6.59 -17.85 -3.93
CA TRP A 76 6.21 -18.32 -2.59
C TRP A 76 7.38 -19.01 -1.84
N GLU A 77 8.39 -19.53 -2.54
CA GLU A 77 9.56 -20.13 -1.92
C GLU A 77 10.51 -19.04 -1.40
N LEU A 78 10.60 -17.92 -2.13
CA LEU A 78 11.40 -16.75 -1.75
C LEU A 78 10.84 -16.03 -0.51
N SER A 79 9.53 -16.15 -0.22
CA SER A 79 8.93 -15.59 0.99
C SER A 79 9.17 -16.42 2.25
N LYS A 80 9.59 -17.69 2.13
CA LYS A 80 9.85 -18.55 3.31
C LYS A 80 11.17 -18.24 4.02
N GLY A 81 12.14 -17.62 3.34
CA GLY A 81 13.41 -17.18 3.93
C GLY A 81 13.32 -15.88 4.72
N TRP A 82 12.13 -15.27 4.78
CA TRP A 82 11.86 -14.04 5.50
C TRP A 82 10.84 -14.35 6.61
N SER A 83 11.33 -15.05 7.64
CA SER A 83 10.63 -15.24 8.92
C SER A 83 11.40 -14.42 9.97
N PRO A 84 10.75 -13.64 10.85
CA PRO A 84 11.43 -13.01 11.98
C PRO A 84 12.14 -14.02 12.88
#